data_AF-A0A0L1KE48-F1
#
_entry.id   AF-A0A0L1KE48-F1
#
_cell.length_a   1.000
_cell.length_b   1.000
_cell.length_c   1.000
_cell.angle_alpha   90.00
_cell.angle_beta   90.00
_cell.angle_gamma   90.00
#
_symmetry.space_group_name_H-M   'P 1'
#
loop_
_entity.id
_entity.type
_entity.pdbx_description
1 polymer ?
#
loop_
_entity_poly.entity_id
_entity_poly.type
_entity_poly.pdbx_seq_one_letter_code
_entity_poly.pdbx_strand_id
1 'polypeptide(L)'
;MHQAKGERITVSSLAQAQQVMADFEPFADKFLAEVERATTVEDEPFAFLQRIATRWNANYEVWQAMEADEELQLAERKAADIERARAIKEMARKLRDI
;
A
#
# COMPACT_ATOMS: atom_id res chain seq x y z
N MET A 1 -2.28 -6.49 -6.75
CA MET A 1 -1.75 -6.75 -5.40
C MET A 1 -2.74 -7.57 -4.61
N HIS A 2 -2.35 -8.09 -3.45
CA HIS A 2 -3.19 -8.86 -2.52
C HIS A 2 -3.32 -8.10 -1.20
N GLN A 3 -4.52 -8.00 -0.64
CA GLN A 3 -4.67 -7.59 0.75
C GLN A 3 -4.13 -8.70 1.68
N ALA A 4 -3.79 -8.33 2.93
CA ALA A 4 -3.34 -9.29 3.94
C ALA A 4 -4.35 -10.44 4.15
N LYS A 5 -5.65 -10.14 4.08
CA LYS A 5 -6.75 -11.13 4.17
C LYS A 5 -6.84 -12.08 2.97
N GLY A 6 -6.20 -11.75 1.85
CA GLY A 6 -6.08 -12.61 0.66
C GLY A 6 -6.84 -12.14 -0.58
N GLU A 7 -7.68 -11.10 -0.46
CA GLU A 7 -8.39 -10.52 -1.60
C GLU A 7 -7.41 -9.91 -2.62
N ARG A 8 -7.63 -10.16 -3.92
CA ARG A 8 -6.85 -9.54 -4.98
C ARG A 8 -7.45 -8.19 -5.32
N ILE A 9 -6.61 -7.16 -5.37
CA ILE A 9 -7.00 -5.78 -5.66
C ILE A 9 -6.11 -5.17 -6.74
N THR A 10 -6.70 -4.23 -7.47
CA THR A 10 -5.99 -3.38 -8.43
C THR A 10 -5.57 -2.10 -7.72
N VAL A 11 -4.32 -1.68 -7.97
CA VAL A 11 -3.79 -0.39 -7.52
C VAL A 11 -3.43 0.44 -8.74
N SER A 12 -3.64 1.74 -8.67
CA SER A 12 -3.38 2.68 -9.77
C SER A 12 -2.34 3.76 -9.40
N SER A 13 -1.78 3.70 -8.19
CA SER A 13 -0.77 4.63 -7.71
C SER A 13 0.18 3.97 -6.71
N LEU A 14 1.38 4.53 -6.57
CA LEU A 14 2.38 4.11 -5.60
C LEU A 14 1.87 4.29 -4.16
N ALA A 15 1.13 5.37 -3.89
CA ALA A 15 0.50 5.61 -2.60
C ALA A 15 -0.52 4.52 -2.22
N GLN A 16 -1.34 4.06 -3.18
CA GLN A 16 -2.27 2.94 -2.92
C GLN A 16 -1.50 1.65 -2.67
N ALA A 17 -0.46 1.36 -3.45
CA ALA A 17 0.39 0.19 -3.24
C ALA A 17 1.06 0.20 -1.86
N GLN A 18 1.59 1.34 -1.42
CA GLN A 18 2.17 1.53 -0.09
C GLN A 18 1.16 1.28 1.03
N GLN A 19 -0.06 1.81 0.90
CA GLN A 19 -1.11 1.57 1.90
C GLN A 19 -1.44 0.07 2.00
N VAL A 20 -1.58 -0.62 0.87
CA VAL A 20 -1.84 -2.07 0.85
C VAL A 20 -0.73 -2.86 1.52
N MET A 21 0.53 -2.43 1.36
CA MET A 21 1.68 -3.04 2.03
C MET A 21 1.67 -2.79 3.54
N ALA A 22 1.36 -1.55 3.96
CA ALA A 22 1.28 -1.19 5.39
C ALA A 22 0.20 -1.99 6.14
N ASP A 23 -0.90 -2.32 5.47
CA ASP A 23 -1.99 -3.12 6.05
C ASP A 23 -1.56 -4.55 6.45
N PHE A 24 -0.36 -5.02 6.10
CA PHE A 24 0.16 -6.33 6.52
C PHE A 24 0.69 -6.33 7.95
N GLU A 25 1.18 -5.20 8.47
CA GLU A 25 1.81 -5.11 9.79
C GLU A 25 0.86 -5.55 10.92
N PRO A 26 -0.39 -5.04 11.02
CA PRO A 26 -1.31 -5.49 12.08
C PRO A 26 -1.66 -6.98 12.02
N PHE A 27 -1.59 -7.58 10.82
CA PHE A 27 -1.80 -9.02 10.65
C PHE A 27 -0.56 -9.81 11.05
N ALA A 28 0.64 -9.34 10.73
CA ALA A 28 1.86 -9.98 11.20
C ALA A 28 1.92 -9.98 12.72
N ASP A 29 1.63 -8.84 13.37
CA ASP A 29 1.65 -8.70 14.83
C ASP A 29 0.68 -9.66 15.53
N LYS A 30 -0.55 -9.76 15.02
CA LYS A 30 -1.56 -10.64 15.60
C LYS A 30 -1.07 -12.09 15.66
N PHE A 31 -0.54 -12.59 14.55
CA PHE A 31 -0.17 -14.00 14.43
C PHE A 31 1.24 -14.30 14.95
N LEU A 32 2.10 -13.30 15.07
CA LEU A 32 3.37 -13.41 15.80
C LEU A 32 3.11 -13.80 17.26
N ALA A 33 2.20 -13.10 17.95
CA ALA A 33 1.85 -13.40 19.33
C ALA A 33 1.21 -14.79 19.51
N GLU A 34 0.51 -15.29 18.50
CA GLU A 34 -0.06 -16.64 18.50
C GLU A 34 1.03 -17.71 18.29
N VAL A 35 1.99 -17.46 17.39
CA VAL A 35 3.15 -18.33 17.15
C VAL A 35 4.06 -18.42 18.37
N GLU A 36 4.31 -17.31 19.07
CA GLU A 36 5.12 -17.30 20.30
C GLU A 36 4.54 -18.19 21.42
N ARG A 37 3.23 -18.43 21.40
CA ARG A 37 2.50 -19.25 22.37
C ARG A 37 2.24 -20.67 21.89
N ALA A 38 2.47 -20.93 20.61
CA ALA A 38 2.24 -22.23 20.00
C ALA A 38 3.20 -23.27 20.57
N THR A 39 2.67 -24.46 20.88
CA THR A 39 3.47 -25.57 21.45
C THR A 39 3.74 -26.65 20.42
N THR A 40 3.08 -26.60 19.25
CA THR A 40 3.35 -27.50 18.13
C THR A 40 3.49 -26.74 16.82
N VAL A 41 4.34 -27.23 15.93
CA VAL A 41 4.61 -26.58 14.62
C VAL A 41 3.51 -26.80 13.59
N GLU A 42 2.54 -27.66 13.90
CA GLU A 42 1.35 -27.92 13.08
C GLU A 42 0.24 -26.90 13.34
N ASP A 43 0.46 -25.98 14.30
CA ASP A 43 -0.53 -25.00 14.69
C ASP A 43 -0.84 -24.03 13.53
N GLU A 44 -2.13 -23.73 13.35
CA GLU A 44 -2.68 -22.83 12.32
C GLU A 44 -1.96 -21.46 12.20
N PRO A 45 -1.48 -20.81 13.28
CA PRO A 45 -0.77 -19.54 13.21
C PRO A 45 0.48 -19.57 12.31
N PHE A 46 1.24 -20.68 12.29
CA PHE A 46 2.41 -20.82 11.42
C PHE A 46 2.01 -20.84 9.95
N ALA A 47 1.00 -21.64 9.60
CA ALA A 47 0.49 -21.70 8.23
C ALA A 47 -0.08 -20.36 7.77
N PHE A 48 -0.68 -19.60 8.68
CA PHE A 48 -1.20 -18.27 8.39
C PHE A 48 -0.09 -17.25 8.12
N LEU A 49 0.95 -17.20 8.96
CA LEU A 49 2.12 -16.33 8.72
C LEU A 49 2.79 -16.64 7.38
N GLN A 50 2.90 -17.92 7.00
CA GLN A 50 3.45 -18.29 5.69
C GLN A 50 2.62 -17.75 4.51
N ARG A 51 1.28 -17.79 4.63
CA ARG A 51 0.38 -17.22 3.61
C ARG A 51 0.51 -15.70 3.53
N ILE A 52 0.65 -15.02 4.67
CA ILE A 52 0.91 -13.57 4.72
C ILE A 52 2.24 -13.24 4.06
N ALA A 53 3.33 -13.93 4.44
CA ALA A 53 4.65 -13.69 3.88
C ALA A 53 4.68 -13.88 2.36
N THR A 54 4.02 -14.93 1.86
CA THR A 54 3.89 -15.18 0.41
C THR A 54 3.21 -14.01 -0.31
N ARG A 55 2.11 -13.49 0.25
CA ARG A 55 1.38 -12.35 -0.33
C ARG A 55 2.17 -11.06 -0.25
N TRP A 56 2.89 -10.85 0.87
CA TRP A 56 3.78 -9.71 1.03
C TRP A 56 4.85 -9.72 -0.05
N ASN A 57 5.52 -10.85 -0.26
CA ASN A 57 6.60 -10.97 -1.25
C ASN A 57 6.08 -10.67 -2.67
N ALA A 58 4.94 -11.25 -3.04
CA ALA A 58 4.32 -10.99 -4.33
C ALA A 58 3.94 -9.51 -4.51
N ASN A 59 3.48 -8.84 -3.45
CA ASN A 59 3.18 -7.42 -3.50
C ASN A 59 4.43 -6.55 -3.56
N TYR A 60 5.50 -6.94 -2.87
CA TYR A 60 6.75 -6.20 -2.85
C TYR A 60 7.39 -6.15 -4.23
N GLU A 61 7.36 -7.26 -4.98
CA GLU A 61 7.80 -7.29 -6.39
C GLU A 61 7.01 -6.30 -7.26
N VAL A 62 5.68 -6.26 -7.09
CA VAL A 62 4.82 -5.30 -7.81
C VAL A 62 5.14 -3.86 -7.40
N TRP A 63 5.30 -3.60 -6.11
CA TRP A 63 5.63 -2.27 -5.59
C TRP A 63 7.00 -1.80 -6.10
N GLN A 64 8.02 -2.65 -6.10
CA GLN A 64 9.33 -2.32 -6.67
C GLN A 64 9.25 -1.98 -8.16
N ALA A 65 8.47 -2.76 -8.93
CA ALA A 65 8.27 -2.48 -10.35
C ALA A 65 7.56 -1.13 -10.57
N MET A 66 6.58 -0.79 -9.74
CA MET A 66 5.90 0.52 -9.78
C MET A 66 6.83 1.66 -9.35
N GLU A 67 7.66 1.45 -8.32
CA GLU A 67 8.60 2.47 -7.85
C GLU A 67 9.65 2.77 -8.93
N ALA A 68 10.07 1.78 -9.71
CA ALA A 68 11.00 1.96 -10.81
C ALA A 68 10.37 2.52 -12.10
N ASP A 69 9.04 2.66 -12.17
CA ASP A 69 8.31 3.12 -13.35
C ASP A 69 8.35 4.67 -13.45
N GLU A 70 9.22 5.19 -14.31
CA GLU A 70 9.38 6.63 -14.55
C GLU A 70 8.11 7.29 -15.12
N GLU A 71 7.32 6.57 -15.92
CA GLU A 71 6.08 7.11 -16.49
C GLU A 71 5.02 7.28 -15.40
N LEU A 72 4.91 6.29 -14.51
CA LEU A 72 4.04 6.36 -13.34
C LEU A 72 4.45 7.53 -12.42
N GLN A 73 5.74 7.65 -12.10
CA GLN A 73 6.24 8.76 -11.28
C GLN A 73 5.92 10.13 -11.90
N LEU A 74 6.13 10.27 -13.22
CA LEU A 74 5.83 11.50 -13.94
C LEU A 74 4.33 11.81 -13.91
N ALA A 75 3.48 10.81 -14.12
CA ALA A 75 2.02 10.96 -14.08
C ALA A 75 1.53 11.41 -12.71
N GLU A 76 2.04 10.81 -11.63
CA GLU A 76 1.70 11.19 -10.25
C GLU A 76 2.14 12.62 -9.93
N ARG A 77 3.37 12.98 -10.30
CA ARG A 77 3.89 14.33 -10.09
C ARG A 77 3.06 15.38 -10.85
N LYS A 78 2.73 15.10 -12.11
CA LYS A 78 1.87 15.97 -12.91
C LYS A 78 0.49 16.14 -12.27
N ALA A 79 -0.13 15.07 -11.81
CA ALA A 79 -1.42 15.13 -11.14
C ALA A 79 -1.37 16.01 -9.88
N ALA A 80 -0.35 15.81 -9.03
CA ALA A 80 -0.16 16.60 -7.82
C ALA A 80 0.06 18.10 -8.12
N ASP A 81 0.89 18.42 -9.11
CA ASP A 81 1.18 19.80 -9.48
C ASP A 81 -0.02 20.49 -10.15
N ILE A 82 -0.83 19.75 -10.93
CA ILE A 82 -2.10 20.25 -11.47
C ILE A 82 -3.07 20.63 -10.35
N GLU A 83 -3.25 19.77 -9.35
CA GLU A 83 -4.14 20.06 -8.22
C GLU A 83 -3.65 21.26 -7.39
N ARG A 84 -2.33 21.37 -7.15
CA ARG A 84 -1.73 22.56 -6.53
C ARG A 84 -2.02 23.83 -7.34
N ALA A 85 -1.82 23.78 -8.65
CA ALA A 85 -2.09 24.91 -9.53
C ALA A 85 -3.58 25.31 -9.53
N ARG A 86 -4.49 24.33 -9.50
CA ARG A 86 -5.94 24.57 -9.37
C ARG A 86 -6.28 25.27 -8.05
N ALA A 87 -5.73 24.80 -6.93
CA ALA A 87 -5.94 25.42 -5.62
C ALA A 87 -5.42 26.87 -5.57
N ILE A 88 -4.21 27.12 -6.09
CA ILE A 88 -3.64 28.48 -6.18
C ILE A 88 -4.55 29.39 -7.02
N LYS A 89 -4.98 28.91 -8.19
CA LYS A 89 -5.88 29.64 -9.08
C LYS A 89 -7.20 30.00 -8.38
N GLU A 90 -7.77 29.08 -7.60
CA GLU A 90 -8.99 29.32 -6.84
C GLU A 90 -8.78 30.38 -5.73
N MET A 91 -7.70 30.27 -4.96
CA MET A 91 -7.37 31.25 -3.91
C MET A 91 -7.15 32.65 -4.50
N ALA A 92 -6.41 32.75 -5.61
CA ALA A 92 -6.17 34.02 -6.30
C ALA A 92 -7.46 34.65 -6.85
N ARG A 93 -8.42 33.82 -7.29
CA ARG A 93 -9.74 34.29 -7.71
C ARG A 93 -10.53 34.86 -6.53
N LYS A 94 -10.59 34.15 -5.40
CA LYS A 94 -11.30 34.60 -4.20
C LYS A 94 -10.79 35.96 -3.70
N LEU A 95 -9.49 36.22 -3.78
CA LEU A 95 -8.90 37.50 -3.39
C LEU A 95 -9.16 38.64 -4.38
N ARG A 96 -9.45 38.34 -5.65
CA ARG A 96 -9.79 39.34 -6.68
C ARG A 96 -11.23 39.82 -6.56
N ASP A 97 -12.10 38.97 -6.07
CA ASP A 97 -13.54 39.23 -5.95
C ASP A 97 -13.92 39.92 -4.61
N ILE A 98 -12.92 40.45 -3.88
CA ILE A 98 -13.03 41.27 -2.64
C ILE A 98 -12.67 42.71 -2.98
#